data_AF-J0D2P1-F1
#
_entry.id   AF-J0D2P1-F1
#
_cell.length_a   1.000
_cell.length_b   1.000
_cell.length_c   1.000
_cell.angle_alpha   90.00
_cell.angle_beta   90.00
_cell.angle_gamma   90.00
#
_symmetry.space_group_name_H-M   'P 1'
#
loop_
_entity.id
_entity.type
_entity.pdbx_description
1 polymer ?
#
loop_
_entity_poly.entity_id
_entity_poly.type
_entity_poly.pdbx_seq_one_letter_code
_entity_poly.pdbx_strand_id
1 'polypeptide(L)'
;MRKHPQCHCRPAILRSCCPDIHYLINDFELSVVFAPDSDPKSRVVTGTPNARYGVTADHYGKCLPPEARLDAPYCPFKADIYQFGQSALNLYNNVQTPPELRALFVQMASDDPDARPTAPDALSTVRNIRQNASEDVLDDVPPHNFLPFQRFAPGEQCVCEVCERSQPAAVPDQLRSAVPDQTSTPHNGDVPESIPAA
;
A
#
# COMPACT_ATOMS: atom_id res chain seq x y z
N MET A 1 12.10 16.66 -18.98
CA MET A 1 11.06 17.10 -18.01
C MET A 1 11.64 18.15 -17.08
N ARG A 2 10.98 19.30 -16.88
CA ARG A 2 11.32 20.23 -15.78
C ARG A 2 10.49 19.83 -14.56
N LYS A 3 11.13 19.50 -13.43
CA LYS A 3 10.40 19.31 -12.16
C LYS A 3 9.91 20.68 -11.68
N HIS A 4 8.66 20.77 -11.23
CA HIS A 4 8.19 21.96 -10.53
C HIS A 4 8.97 22.07 -9.20
N PRO A 5 9.57 23.22 -8.84
CA PRO A 5 10.51 23.31 -7.71
C PRO A 5 9.87 23.04 -6.34
N GLN A 6 8.53 23.06 -6.25
CA GLN A 6 7.75 22.75 -5.05
C GLN A 6 7.17 21.31 -5.05
N CYS A 7 7.41 20.51 -6.09
CA CYS A 7 6.94 19.12 -6.12
C CYS A 7 7.83 18.22 -5.26
N HIS A 8 7.27 17.64 -4.20
CA HIS A 8 7.97 16.77 -3.25
C HIS A 8 7.66 15.28 -3.44
N CYS A 9 7.13 14.88 -4.60
CA CYS A 9 6.94 13.47 -4.96
C CYS A 9 8.29 12.75 -4.99
N ARG A 10 8.63 12.11 -3.87
CA ARG A 10 9.77 11.19 -3.79
C ARG A 10 9.48 10.00 -4.69
N PRO A 11 10.44 9.53 -5.51
CA PRO A 11 10.28 8.25 -6.18
C PRO A 11 10.06 7.18 -5.12
N ALA A 12 9.06 6.33 -5.32
CA ALA A 12 8.88 5.14 -4.48
C ALA A 12 10.16 4.32 -4.55
N ILE A 13 10.79 4.05 -3.41
CA ILE A 13 11.99 3.22 -3.34
C ILE A 13 11.56 1.81 -3.71
N LEU A 14 11.94 1.37 -4.91
CA LEU A 14 11.74 -0.01 -5.33
C LEU A 14 12.57 -0.91 -4.40
N ARG A 15 11.98 -1.99 -3.89
CA ARG A 15 12.70 -2.95 -3.05
C ARG A 15 13.96 -3.51 -3.74
N SER A 16 13.92 -3.67 -5.05
CA SER A 16 15.07 -4.06 -5.88
C SER A 16 16.24 -3.05 -5.92
N CYS A 17 16.07 -1.83 -5.40
CA CYS A 17 17.15 -0.85 -5.24
C CYS A 17 17.77 -0.84 -3.83
N CYS A 18 17.28 -1.66 -2.90
CA CYS A 18 17.78 -1.78 -1.53
C CYS A 18 18.08 -3.27 -1.24
N PRO A 19 19.33 -3.74 -1.48
CA PRO A 19 19.65 -5.17 -1.31
C PRO A 19 19.45 -5.68 0.13
N ASP A 20 19.58 -4.81 1.12
CA ASP A 20 19.49 -5.14 2.55
C ASP A 20 18.16 -4.65 3.17
N ILE A 21 17.09 -5.42 3.01
CA ILE A 21 15.80 -5.14 3.67
C ILE A 21 15.74 -5.84 5.03
N HIS A 22 15.78 -5.05 6.10
CA HIS A 22 15.66 -5.51 7.47
C HIS A 22 14.22 -5.33 7.98
N TYR A 23 13.56 -6.43 8.34
CA TYR A 23 12.28 -6.40 9.05
C TYR A 23 12.54 -6.46 10.56
N LEU A 24 11.99 -5.50 11.30
CA LEU A 24 12.10 -5.41 12.76
C LEU A 24 10.70 -5.52 13.36
N ILE A 25 10.58 -6.25 14.47
CA ILE A 25 9.38 -6.28 15.31
C ILE A 25 9.64 -5.34 16.50
N ASN A 26 8.73 -4.40 16.73
CA ASN A 26 8.83 -3.34 17.73
C ASN A 26 7.53 -3.23 18.55
N ASP A 27 7.44 -2.19 19.38
CA ASP A 27 6.25 -1.78 20.13
C ASP A 27 5.68 -2.86 21.06
N PHE A 28 6.58 -3.50 21.80
CA PHE A 28 6.29 -4.49 22.85
C PHE A 28 5.55 -3.93 24.08
N GLU A 29 5.03 -2.69 24.03
CA GLU A 29 4.33 -2.05 25.14
C GLU A 29 3.07 -2.84 25.55
N LEU A 30 2.41 -3.49 24.60
CA LEU A 30 1.20 -4.30 24.82
C LEU A 30 1.49 -5.78 25.12
N SER A 31 2.77 -6.20 25.08
CA SER A 31 3.14 -7.60 25.28
C SER A 31 2.80 -8.10 26.70
N VAL A 32 2.52 -9.39 26.79
CA VAL A 32 2.32 -10.11 28.06
C VAL A 32 3.45 -11.11 28.27
N VAL A 33 3.87 -11.28 29.53
CA VAL A 33 4.92 -12.23 29.90
C VAL A 33 4.33 -13.26 30.85
N PHE A 34 4.48 -14.53 30.50
CA PHE A 34 4.11 -15.67 31.35
C PHE A 34 5.36 -16.25 32.01
N ALA A 35 5.21 -16.86 33.19
CA ALA A 35 6.30 -17.57 33.83
C ALA A 35 6.81 -18.71 32.91
N PRO A 36 8.13 -18.88 32.69
CA PRO A 36 8.65 -19.83 31.71
C PRO A 36 8.19 -21.28 31.93
N ASP A 37 7.98 -21.64 33.18
CA ASP A 37 7.56 -22.94 33.72
C ASP A 37 6.04 -23.10 33.90
N SER A 38 5.23 -22.05 33.64
CA SER A 38 3.76 -22.14 33.67
C SER A 38 3.23 -23.13 32.63
N ASP A 39 2.13 -23.82 32.92
CA ASP A 39 1.42 -24.66 31.94
C ASP A 39 1.05 -23.82 30.71
N PRO A 40 1.45 -24.22 29.47
CA PRO A 40 1.02 -23.55 28.24
C PRO A 40 -0.50 -23.31 28.15
N LYS A 41 -1.34 -24.18 28.74
CA LYS A 41 -2.79 -24.02 28.75
C LYS A 41 -3.29 -22.92 29.69
N SER A 42 -2.52 -22.55 30.72
CA SER A 42 -2.86 -21.42 31.60
C SER A 42 -2.35 -20.07 31.08
N ARG A 43 -1.67 -20.04 29.93
CA ARG A 43 -1.13 -18.81 29.32
C ARG A 43 -2.21 -18.11 28.50
N VAL A 44 -3.19 -17.53 29.20
CA VAL A 44 -4.36 -16.86 28.62
C VAL A 44 -4.41 -15.37 28.98
N VAL A 45 -5.13 -14.60 28.17
CA VAL A 45 -5.46 -13.19 28.38
C VAL A 45 -6.96 -12.98 28.16
N THR A 46 -7.54 -11.87 28.63
CA THR A 46 -8.97 -11.55 28.50
C THR A 46 -9.15 -10.13 27.99
N GLY A 47 -10.14 -9.92 27.10
CA GLY A 47 -10.46 -8.62 26.52
C GLY A 47 -9.41 -8.11 25.52
N THR A 48 -9.53 -6.85 25.10
CA THR A 48 -8.64 -6.29 24.08
C THR A 48 -7.28 -5.84 24.66
N PRO A 49 -6.19 -5.81 23.86
CA PRO A 49 -4.87 -5.43 24.36
C PRO A 49 -4.80 -4.05 25.03
N ASN A 50 -5.67 -3.12 24.62
CA ASN A 50 -5.73 -1.75 25.17
C ASN A 50 -6.83 -1.55 26.22
N ALA A 51 -7.59 -2.59 26.60
CA ALA A 51 -8.67 -2.48 27.58
C ALA A 51 -8.19 -1.92 28.92
N ARG A 52 -6.96 -2.26 29.34
CA ARG A 52 -6.30 -1.73 30.55
C ARG A 52 -6.05 -0.21 30.54
N TYR A 53 -6.16 0.43 29.38
CA TYR A 53 -6.07 1.89 29.20
C TYR A 53 -7.45 2.54 28.98
N GLY A 54 -8.55 1.81 29.16
CA GLY A 54 -9.91 2.31 28.93
C GLY A 54 -10.32 2.39 27.45
N VAL A 55 -9.56 1.78 26.54
CA VAL A 55 -9.84 1.79 25.10
C VAL A 55 -10.80 0.64 24.75
N THR A 56 -11.93 0.97 24.13
CA THR A 56 -12.92 -0.02 23.66
C THR A 56 -12.42 -0.79 22.42
N ALA A 57 -13.06 -1.92 22.11
CA ALA A 57 -12.73 -2.72 20.94
C ALA A 57 -12.84 -1.93 19.61
N ASP A 58 -13.83 -1.03 19.51
CA ASP A 58 -14.07 -0.20 18.33
C ASP A 58 -12.97 0.84 18.06
N HIS A 59 -12.13 1.10 19.05
CA HIS A 59 -10.99 2.03 18.97
C HIS A 59 -9.63 1.32 18.85
N TYR A 60 -9.60 -0.02 18.76
CA TYR A 60 -8.37 -0.76 18.51
C TYR A 60 -8.02 -0.77 17.01
N GLY A 61 -7.00 -0.01 16.62
CA GLY A 61 -6.64 0.23 15.20
C GLY A 61 -6.04 -0.94 14.41
N LYS A 62 -6.15 -2.20 14.88
CA LYS A 62 -5.73 -3.41 14.16
C LYS A 62 -6.90 -4.41 14.14
N CYS A 63 -6.86 -5.39 13.24
CA CYS A 63 -7.86 -6.46 13.19
C CYS A 63 -7.80 -7.30 14.47
N LEU A 64 -8.73 -7.09 15.41
CA LEU A 64 -8.91 -7.97 16.56
C LEU A 64 -9.35 -9.36 16.10
N PRO A 65 -8.77 -10.44 16.64
CA PRO A 65 -9.34 -11.78 16.46
C PRO A 65 -10.70 -11.88 17.16
N PRO A 66 -11.63 -12.71 16.67
CA PRO A 66 -12.99 -12.77 17.21
C PRO A 66 -13.04 -13.04 18.71
N GLU A 67 -12.19 -13.92 19.22
CA GLU A 67 -12.16 -14.30 20.64
C GLU A 67 -11.71 -13.16 21.56
N ALA A 68 -10.92 -12.20 21.08
CA ALA A 68 -10.50 -11.02 21.87
C ALA A 68 -11.60 -9.95 22.00
N ARG A 69 -12.75 -10.12 21.31
CA ARG A 69 -13.96 -9.30 21.50
C ARG A 69 -14.90 -9.87 22.56
N LEU A 70 -14.57 -11.04 23.12
CA LEU A 70 -15.32 -11.69 24.18
C LEU A 70 -14.64 -11.43 25.53
N ASP A 71 -15.42 -11.39 26.61
CA ASP A 71 -14.90 -11.35 27.98
C ASP A 71 -14.37 -12.73 28.47
N ALA A 72 -14.15 -13.66 27.54
CA ALA A 72 -13.62 -14.99 27.81
C ALA A 72 -12.07 -15.01 27.71
N PRO A 73 -11.37 -15.81 28.54
CA PRO A 73 -9.93 -15.99 28.38
C PRO A 73 -9.59 -16.69 27.06
N TYR A 74 -8.57 -16.19 26.35
CA TYR A 74 -8.09 -16.74 25.09
C TYR A 74 -6.56 -16.84 25.01
N CYS A 75 -6.05 -17.63 24.05
CA CYS A 75 -4.62 -17.84 23.84
C CYS A 75 -4.01 -16.65 23.06
N PRO A 76 -3.10 -15.85 23.65
CA PRO A 76 -2.50 -14.69 22.97
C PRO A 76 -1.64 -15.12 21.77
N PHE A 77 -0.96 -16.27 21.85
CA PHE A 77 -0.15 -16.78 20.74
C PHE A 77 -0.97 -17.08 19.48
N LYS A 78 -2.23 -17.53 19.62
CA LYS A 78 -3.16 -17.72 18.49
C LYS A 78 -3.73 -16.39 17.98
N ALA A 79 -3.88 -15.40 18.87
CA ALA A 79 -4.27 -14.04 18.50
C ALA A 79 -3.18 -13.30 17.70
N ASP A 80 -1.90 -13.47 18.06
CA ASP A 80 -0.77 -12.90 17.31
C ASP A 80 -0.70 -13.46 15.89
N ILE A 81 -0.94 -14.77 15.72
CA ILE A 81 -1.02 -15.42 14.40
C ILE A 81 -2.16 -14.84 13.55
N TYR A 82 -3.32 -14.57 14.14
CA TYR A 82 -4.43 -13.92 13.46
C TYR A 82 -4.08 -12.50 13.03
N GLN A 83 -3.53 -11.68 13.93
CA GLN A 83 -3.13 -10.31 13.61
C GLN A 83 -2.06 -10.28 12.51
N PHE A 84 -1.10 -11.20 12.53
CA PHE A 84 -0.12 -11.34 11.45
C PHE A 84 -0.77 -11.79 10.14
N GLY A 85 -1.63 -12.80 10.17
CA GLY A 85 -2.36 -13.29 8.99
C GLY A 85 -3.17 -12.20 8.31
N GLN A 86 -3.98 -11.46 9.07
CA GLN A 86 -4.76 -10.32 8.56
C GLN A 86 -3.85 -9.21 8.04
N SER A 87 -2.76 -8.90 8.74
CA SER A 87 -1.77 -7.91 8.28
C SER A 87 -1.17 -8.34 6.94
N ALA A 88 -0.75 -9.60 6.81
CA ALA A 88 -0.17 -10.16 5.59
C ALA A 88 -1.17 -10.19 4.42
N LEU A 89 -2.43 -10.59 4.66
CA LEU A 89 -3.49 -10.54 3.64
C LEU A 89 -3.73 -9.12 3.12
N ASN A 90 -3.71 -8.11 4.00
CA ASN A 90 -3.84 -6.71 3.60
C ASN A 90 -2.59 -6.20 2.84
N LEU A 91 -1.40 -6.58 3.32
CA LEU A 91 -0.10 -6.13 2.80
C LEU A 91 0.23 -6.73 1.42
N TYR A 92 -0.21 -7.96 1.20
CA TYR A 92 0.06 -8.79 0.03
C TYR A 92 -1.22 -9.12 -0.74
N ASN A 93 -2.27 -8.30 -0.63
CA ASN A 93 -3.58 -8.55 -1.25
C ASN A 93 -3.50 -8.79 -2.78
N ASN A 94 -2.57 -8.10 -3.45
CA ASN A 94 -2.30 -8.18 -4.88
C ASN A 94 -1.29 -9.27 -5.27
N VAL A 95 -0.65 -9.94 -4.30
CA VAL A 95 0.23 -11.10 -4.54
C VAL A 95 -0.66 -12.33 -4.73
N GLN A 96 -0.55 -13.00 -5.87
CA GLN A 96 -1.26 -14.25 -6.18
C GLN A 96 -0.33 -15.48 -6.13
N THR A 97 0.96 -15.24 -5.99
CA THR A 97 2.07 -16.14 -6.33
C THR A 97 3.11 -16.09 -5.20
N PRO A 98 3.56 -17.23 -4.64
CA PRO A 98 2.96 -18.56 -4.78
C PRO A 98 1.60 -18.66 -4.05
N PRO A 99 0.60 -19.37 -4.60
CA PRO A 99 -0.75 -19.44 -4.04
C PRO A 99 -0.78 -20.09 -2.64
N GLU A 100 0.17 -20.98 -2.32
CA GLU A 100 0.35 -21.61 -1.02
C GLU A 100 0.63 -20.58 0.09
N LEU A 101 1.32 -19.47 -0.24
CA LEU A 101 1.60 -18.41 0.72
C LEU A 101 0.32 -17.65 1.09
N ARG A 102 -0.53 -17.38 0.09
CA ARG A 102 -1.87 -16.80 0.32
C ARG A 102 -2.76 -17.75 1.13
N ALA A 103 -2.74 -19.05 0.83
CA ALA A 103 -3.48 -20.06 1.57
C ALA A 103 -3.05 -20.12 3.05
N LEU A 104 -1.73 -20.05 3.31
CA LEU A 104 -1.20 -19.93 4.67
C LEU A 104 -1.69 -18.66 5.38
N PHE A 105 -1.66 -17.50 4.72
CA PHE A 105 -2.16 -16.26 5.34
C PHE A 105 -3.67 -16.32 5.68
N VAL A 106 -4.48 -16.96 4.82
CA VAL A 106 -5.90 -17.24 5.12
C VAL A 106 -6.04 -18.17 6.33
N GLN A 107 -5.24 -19.23 6.42
CA GLN A 107 -5.26 -20.14 7.58
C GLN A 107 -4.83 -19.43 8.88
N MET A 108 -3.81 -18.57 8.83
CA MET A 108 -3.39 -17.74 9.96
C MET A 108 -4.50 -16.79 10.41
N ALA A 109 -5.25 -16.22 9.47
CA ALA A 109 -6.38 -15.33 9.71
C ALA A 109 -7.72 -16.06 9.95
N SER A 110 -7.72 -17.37 10.21
CA SER A 110 -8.93 -18.14 10.53
C SER A 110 -9.66 -17.57 11.76
N ASP A 111 -10.98 -17.41 11.69
CA ASP A 111 -11.78 -17.01 12.86
C ASP A 111 -11.72 -18.08 13.97
N ASP A 112 -11.71 -19.37 13.62
CA ASP A 112 -11.40 -20.45 14.55
C ASP A 112 -9.91 -20.40 14.97
N PRO A 113 -9.59 -20.23 16.26
CA PRO A 113 -8.21 -20.21 16.75
C PRO A 113 -7.51 -21.57 16.64
N ASP A 114 -8.22 -22.70 16.67
CA ASP A 114 -7.57 -24.02 16.63
C ASP A 114 -7.07 -24.36 15.23
N ALA A 115 -7.80 -23.99 14.17
CA ALA A 115 -7.36 -24.09 12.78
C ALA A 115 -6.09 -23.26 12.42
N ARG A 116 -5.75 -22.22 13.20
CA ARG A 116 -4.55 -21.40 12.97
C ARG A 116 -3.26 -22.20 13.26
N PRO A 117 -2.21 -22.15 12.42
CA PRO A 117 -0.92 -22.78 12.71
C PRO A 117 -0.24 -22.15 13.93
N THR A 118 0.74 -22.82 14.54
CA THR A 118 1.66 -22.14 15.46
C THR A 118 2.70 -21.31 14.68
N ALA A 119 3.40 -20.39 15.33
CA ALA A 119 4.46 -19.62 14.68
C ALA A 119 5.60 -20.50 14.11
N PRO A 120 6.09 -21.54 14.81
CA PRO A 120 7.00 -22.53 14.23
C PRO A 120 6.45 -23.25 13.00
N ASP A 121 5.17 -23.65 13.01
CA ASP A 121 4.56 -24.36 11.87
C ASP A 121 4.44 -23.43 10.66
N ALA A 122 3.92 -22.22 10.86
CA ALA A 122 3.80 -21.21 9.81
C ALA A 122 5.17 -20.86 9.21
N LEU A 123 6.20 -20.68 10.04
CA LEU A 123 7.58 -20.44 9.59
C LEU A 123 8.14 -21.62 8.79
N SER A 124 7.83 -22.85 9.20
CA SER A 124 8.24 -24.07 8.49
C SER A 124 7.55 -24.17 7.13
N THR A 125 6.25 -23.86 7.05
CA THR A 125 5.50 -23.78 5.80
C THR A 125 6.06 -22.70 4.87
N VAL A 126 6.35 -21.48 5.36
CA VAL A 126 6.99 -20.42 4.55
C VAL A 126 8.37 -20.85 4.01
N ARG A 127 9.18 -21.54 4.82
CA ARG A 127 10.48 -22.08 4.38
C ARG A 127 10.31 -23.12 3.28
N ASN A 128 9.36 -24.03 3.43
CA ASN A 128 9.06 -25.06 2.42
C ASN A 128 8.55 -24.41 1.11
N ILE A 129 7.67 -23.42 1.19
CA ILE A 129 7.20 -22.66 0.03
C ILE A 129 8.39 -22.00 -0.69
N ARG A 130 9.25 -21.28 0.05
CA ARG A 130 10.44 -20.62 -0.52
C ARG A 130 11.41 -21.62 -1.19
N GLN A 131 11.58 -22.81 -0.61
CA GLN A 131 12.47 -23.83 -1.17
C GLN A 131 11.96 -24.47 -2.47
N ASN A 132 10.65 -24.40 -2.73
CA ASN A 132 10.01 -24.99 -3.91
C ASN A 132 9.55 -23.95 -4.95
N ALA A 133 9.64 -22.65 -4.64
CA ALA A 133 9.36 -21.58 -5.58
C ALA A 133 10.54 -21.40 -6.57
N SER A 134 10.23 -21.07 -7.82
CA SER A 134 11.23 -20.55 -8.77
C SER A 134 11.56 -19.09 -8.47
N GLU A 135 12.74 -18.62 -8.90
CA GLU A 135 13.09 -17.19 -8.79
C GLU A 135 12.05 -16.31 -9.49
N ASP A 136 11.52 -16.70 -10.66
CA ASP A 136 10.45 -15.98 -11.36
C ASP A 136 9.18 -15.74 -10.50
N VAL A 137 8.89 -16.65 -9.56
CA VAL A 137 7.74 -16.54 -8.63
C VAL A 137 8.08 -15.69 -7.40
N LEU A 138 9.37 -15.57 -7.04
CA LEU A 138 9.84 -14.72 -5.95
C LEU A 138 10.09 -13.27 -6.41
N ASP A 139 10.47 -13.10 -7.68
CA ASP A 139 10.63 -11.82 -8.38
C ASP A 139 9.30 -11.23 -8.88
N ASP A 140 8.19 -11.99 -8.84
CA ASP A 140 6.82 -11.48 -9.01
C ASP A 140 6.41 -10.63 -7.81
N VAL A 141 7.03 -9.46 -7.71
CA VAL A 141 6.70 -8.40 -6.77
C VAL A 141 5.66 -7.52 -7.44
N PRO A 142 4.36 -7.60 -7.06
CA PRO A 142 3.34 -6.72 -7.63
C PRO A 142 3.74 -5.27 -7.37
N PRO A 143 3.47 -4.34 -8.30
CA PRO A 143 3.82 -2.95 -8.12
C PRO A 143 3.25 -2.44 -6.80
N HIS A 144 4.15 -2.14 -5.85
CA HIS A 144 3.76 -1.87 -4.46
C HIS A 144 2.72 -0.74 -4.36
N ASN A 145 1.49 -1.08 -4.00
CA ASN A 145 0.47 -0.15 -3.52
C ASN A 145 0.70 0.21 -2.03
N PHE A 146 1.96 0.29 -1.62
CA PHE A 146 2.35 0.84 -0.33
C PHE A 146 2.32 2.36 -0.44
N LEU A 147 1.28 2.96 0.15
CA LEU A 147 1.00 4.39 0.26
C LEU A 147 0.37 5.05 -1.00
N PRO A 148 -0.44 6.10 -0.85
CA PRO A 148 -1.13 6.80 -1.95
C PRO A 148 -0.21 7.64 -2.87
N PHE A 149 1.11 7.39 -2.84
CA PHE A 149 2.04 8.03 -3.76
C PHE A 149 2.09 7.22 -5.06
N GLN A 150 1.21 7.60 -5.99
CA GLN A 150 1.12 7.03 -7.33
C GLN A 150 2.50 6.84 -7.97
N ARG A 151 2.74 5.61 -8.39
CA ARG A 151 3.93 5.20 -9.15
C ARG A 151 3.77 5.66 -10.59
N PHE A 152 4.39 6.79 -10.95
CA PHE A 152 4.46 7.25 -12.34
C PHE A 152 5.30 6.30 -13.18
N ALA A 153 4.79 5.88 -14.34
CA ALA A 153 5.61 5.20 -15.33
C ALA A 153 6.64 6.15 -15.95
N PRO A 154 7.76 5.65 -16.51
CA PRO A 154 8.74 6.48 -17.21
C PRO A 154 8.12 7.21 -18.42
N GLY A 155 7.75 8.48 -18.25
CA GLY A 155 7.10 9.31 -19.26
C GLY A 155 5.79 9.96 -18.82
N GLU A 156 5.15 9.46 -17.76
CA GLU A 156 3.91 10.03 -17.24
C GLU A 156 4.13 11.32 -16.43
N GLN A 157 3.17 12.24 -16.49
CA GLN A 157 3.21 13.51 -15.79
C GLN A 157 2.70 13.36 -14.35
N CYS A 158 3.28 14.13 -13.44
CA CYS A 158 2.91 14.11 -12.03
C CYS A 158 1.51 14.70 -11.81
N VAL A 159 0.54 13.90 -11.34
CA VAL A 159 -0.84 14.31 -11.01
C VAL A 159 -1.06 14.54 -9.50
N CYS A 160 -0.06 15.05 -8.78
CA CYS A 160 -0.34 15.55 -7.42
C CYS A 160 -1.07 16.90 -7.52
N GLU A 161 -1.90 17.22 -6.52
CA GLU A 161 -2.76 18.42 -6.50
C GLU A 161 -1.97 19.73 -6.73
N VAL A 162 -0.70 19.78 -6.31
CA VAL A 162 0.23 20.91 -6.57
C VAL A 162 0.58 21.04 -8.07
N CYS A 163 0.80 19.92 -8.76
CA CYS A 163 1.10 19.90 -10.19
C CYS A 163 -0.14 20.17 -11.05
N GLU A 164 -1.31 19.65 -10.66
CA GLU A 164 -2.58 19.91 -11.36
C GLU A 164 -2.94 21.41 -11.33
N ARG A 165 -2.89 22.04 -10.15
CA ARG A 165 -3.10 23.49 -9.99
C ARG A 165 -2.05 24.36 -10.72
N SER A 166 -0.93 23.77 -11.15
CA SER A 166 0.14 24.46 -11.89
C SER A 166 0.01 24.31 -13.41
N GLN A 167 -0.96 23.53 -13.92
CA GLN A 167 -1.21 23.47 -15.36
C GLN A 167 -1.94 24.73 -15.83
N PRO A 168 -1.53 25.36 -16.95
CA PRO A 168 -2.34 26.41 -17.55
C PRO A 168 -3.68 25.81 -17.96
N ALA A 169 -4.79 26.44 -17.55
CA ALA A 169 -6.13 25.97 -17.86
C ALA A 169 -6.28 25.71 -19.36
N ALA A 170 -6.69 24.49 -19.73
CA ALA A 170 -6.90 24.13 -21.12
C ALA A 170 -7.96 25.05 -21.73
N VAL A 171 -7.56 25.82 -22.74
CA VAL A 171 -8.49 26.68 -23.49
C VAL A 171 -9.50 25.77 -24.19
N PRO A 172 -10.82 25.93 -23.96
CA PRO A 172 -11.81 25.06 -24.56
C PRO A 172 -11.77 25.12 -26.09
N ASP A 173 -11.73 23.95 -26.74
CA ASP A 173 -11.51 23.80 -28.20
C ASP A 173 -12.72 24.24 -29.07
N GLN A 174 -13.70 24.92 -28.47
CA GLN A 174 -14.94 25.34 -29.15
C GLN A 174 -14.85 26.70 -29.88
N LEU A 175 -13.67 27.32 -29.95
CA LEU A 175 -13.43 28.53 -30.76
C LEU A 175 -12.63 28.30 -32.06
N ARG A 176 -12.42 27.05 -32.49
CA ARG A 176 -11.75 26.73 -33.77
C ARG A 176 -12.68 26.52 -34.97
N SER A 177 -13.99 26.63 -34.80
CA SER A 177 -15.00 26.27 -35.82
C SER A 177 -15.85 27.47 -36.26
N ALA A 178 -15.21 28.56 -36.71
CA ALA A 178 -15.91 29.73 -37.27
C ALA A 178 -15.04 30.49 -38.30
N VAL A 179 -14.73 29.85 -39.44
CA VAL A 179 -14.27 30.55 -40.65
C VAL A 179 -15.22 30.18 -41.79
N PRO A 180 -16.18 31.06 -42.16
CA PRO A 180 -17.01 30.85 -43.33
C PRO A 180 -16.22 31.12 -44.62
N ASP A 181 -16.31 30.18 -45.56
CA ASP A 181 -15.73 30.28 -46.90
C ASP A 181 -16.60 31.18 -47.80
N GLN A 182 -16.08 32.33 -48.24
CA GLN A 182 -16.70 33.16 -49.28
C GLN A 182 -15.68 33.85 -50.21
N THR A 183 -15.75 33.45 -51.48
CA THR A 183 -15.72 34.30 -52.70
C THR A 183 -14.47 35.12 -53.06
N SER A 184 -13.66 34.52 -53.94
CA SER A 184 -13.34 35.01 -55.30
C SER A 184 -12.82 36.45 -55.56
N THR A 185 -11.59 36.47 -56.08
CA THR A 185 -11.06 37.32 -57.19
C THR A 185 -10.66 38.80 -56.92
N PRO A 186 -9.70 39.36 -57.72
CA PRO A 186 -8.72 40.34 -57.20
C PRO A 186 -8.73 41.72 -57.90
N HIS A 187 -8.03 42.71 -57.32
CA HIS A 187 -6.96 43.46 -57.99
C HIS A 187 -6.20 44.41 -57.04
N ASN A 188 -4.99 44.82 -57.46
CA ASN A 188 -4.23 46.08 -57.22
C ASN A 188 -4.54 46.92 -55.96
N GLY A 189 -3.56 47.45 -55.22
CA GLY A 189 -2.13 47.64 -55.52
C GLY A 189 -1.53 48.61 -54.47
N ASP A 190 -0.41 49.24 -54.81
CA ASP A 190 0.21 50.41 -54.15
C ASP A 190 0.85 50.23 -52.75
N VAL A 191 2.18 50.08 -52.81
CA VAL A 191 3.24 50.55 -51.88
C VAL A 191 3.40 52.09 -52.12
N PRO A 192 3.87 53.00 -51.22
CA PRO A 192 4.83 52.90 -50.10
C PRO A 192 4.28 53.57 -48.78
N GLU A 193 4.98 54.14 -47.79
CA GLU A 193 6.42 54.41 -47.47
C GLU A 193 6.62 54.64 -45.94
N SER A 194 7.86 54.91 -45.50
CA SER A 194 8.27 55.77 -44.34
C SER A 194 7.76 55.41 -42.91
N ILE A 195 8.54 55.10 -41.85
CA ILE A 195 9.86 55.60 -41.34
C ILE A 195 9.82 57.10 -40.95
N PRO A 196 10.38 57.62 -39.81
CA PRO A 196 11.15 56.98 -38.73
C PRO A 196 10.64 57.23 -37.28
N ALA A 197 11.44 56.70 -36.35
CA ALA A 197 11.45 56.92 -34.91
C ALA A 197 11.52 58.38 -34.39
N ALA A 198 11.06 58.55 -33.15
CA ALA A 198 11.86 59.12 -32.05
C ALA A 198 11.51 58.39 -30.74
#